data_AF-A0A1W9YMW6-F1
#
_entry.id   AF-A0A1W9YMW6-F1
#
_cell.length_a   1.000
_cell.length_b   1.000
_cell.length_c   1.000
_cell.angle_alpha   90.00
_cell.angle_beta   90.00
_cell.angle_gamma   90.00
#
_symmetry.space_group_name_H-M   'P 1'
#
loop_
_entity.id
_entity.type
_entity.pdbx_description
1 polymer ?
#
loop_
_entity_poly.entity_id
_entity_poly.type
_entity_poly.pdbx_seq_one_letter_code
_entity_poly.pdbx_strand_id
1 'polypeptide(L)' 'GDFIEQVSSISGQTFVVDPRVKGRVTVVSQARLSLAEVYQLFLSVLATHGYAVLPQGDQARIVPNMEARQDAAQKTVRD' A
#
# COMPACT_ATOMS: atom_id res chain seq x y z
N GLY A 1 -10.23 -10.46 8.61
CA GLY A 1 -10.05 -10.21 7.17
C GLY A 1 -8.90 -9.24 7.03
N ASP A 2 -7.95 -9.53 6.16
CA ASP A 2 -6.75 -8.72 6.05
C ASP A 2 -7.12 -7.31 5.57
N PHE A 3 -6.57 -6.28 6.23
CA PHE A 3 -6.87 -4.88 5.93
C PHE A 3 -6.62 -4.54 4.44
N ILE A 4 -5.60 -5.16 3.84
CA ILE A 4 -5.26 -5.03 2.42
C ILE A 4 -6.37 -5.60 1.53
N GLU A 5 -6.95 -6.75 1.88
CA GLU A 5 -8.05 -7.36 1.12
C GLU A 5 -9.29 -6.47 1.11
N GLN A 6 -9.61 -5.84 2.25
CA GLN A 6 -10.75 -4.92 2.36
C GLN A 6 -10.56 -3.70 1.47
N VAL A 7 -9.36 -3.11 1.48
CA VAL A 7 -9.06 -1.97 0.61
C VAL A 7 -9.10 -2.39 -0.86
N SER A 8 -8.58 -3.57 -1.22
CA SER A 8 -8.67 -4.12 -2.59
C SER A 8 -10.12 -4.24 -3.05
N SER A 9 -10.99 -4.80 -2.21
CA SER A 9 -12.41 -4.96 -2.54
C SER A 9 -13.13 -3.61 -2.68
N ILE A 10 -12.75 -2.59 -1.91
CA ILE A 10 -13.37 -1.26 -1.97
C ILE A 10 -12.86 -0.48 -3.18
N SER A 11 -11.54 -0.49 -3.41
CA SER A 11 -10.88 0.29 -4.47
C SER A 11 -10.89 -0.34 -5.84
N GLY A 12 -11.12 -1.66 -5.92
CA GLY A 12 -10.96 -2.44 -7.15
C GLY A 12 -9.51 -2.63 -7.58
N GLN A 13 -8.53 -2.23 -6.76
CA GLN A 13 -7.12 -2.40 -7.09
C GLN A 13 -6.62 -3.81 -6.77
N THR A 14 -5.79 -4.32 -7.66
CA THR A 14 -5.04 -5.56 -7.47
C THR A 14 -3.73 -5.26 -6.76
N PHE A 15 -3.50 -5.91 -5.62
CA PHE A 15 -2.26 -5.79 -4.85
C PHE A 15 -1.43 -7.08 -4.89
N VAL A 16 -0.14 -6.93 -5.20
CA VAL A 16 0.86 -7.99 -5.00
C VAL A 16 1.57 -7.69 -3.69
N VAL A 17 1.40 -8.56 -2.69
CA VAL A 17 1.91 -8.34 -1.33
C VAL A 17 3.18 -9.14 -1.11
N ASP A 18 4.27 -8.47 -0.73
CA ASP A 18 5.50 -9.14 -0.33
C ASP A 18 5.26 -9.97 0.94
N PRO A 19 5.78 -11.22 1.05
CA PRO A 19 5.52 -12.10 2.19
C PRO A 19 6.05 -11.57 3.54
N ARG A 20 6.92 -10.55 3.53
CA ARG A 20 7.40 -9.89 4.75
C ARG A 20 6.41 -8.86 5.28
N VAL A 21 5.38 -8.48 4.51
CA VAL A 21 4.31 -7.59 4.96
C VAL A 21 3.46 -8.34 5.97
N LYS A 22 3.59 -7.93 7.23
CA LYS A 22 2.91 -8.55 8.36
C LYS A 22 2.65 -7.54 9.46
N GLY A 23 1.73 -7.87 10.35
CA GLY A 23 1.40 -7.05 11.52
C GLY A 23 -0.11 -6.94 11.73
N ARG A 24 -0.48 -6.30 12.83
CA ARG A 24 -1.88 -6.03 13.16
C ARG A 24 -2.12 -4.54 13.12
N VAL A 25 -3.14 -4.13 12.39
CA VAL A 25 -3.59 -2.74 12.33
C VAL A 25 -4.97 -2.61 12.95
N THR A 26 -5.26 -1.43 13.50
CA THR A 26 -6.60 -1.05 13.95
C THR A 26 -6.87 0.34 13.41
N VAL A 27 -7.96 0.46 12.66
CA VAL A 27 -8.34 1.70 11.99
C VAL A 27 -9.74 2.05 12.46
N VAL A 28 -9.90 3.29 12.94
CA VAL A 28 -11.18 3.81 13.42
C VAL A 28 -11.45 5.11 12.67
N SER A 29 -12.60 5.20 11.99
CA SER A 29 -13.07 6.42 11.35
C SER A 29 -14.42 6.82 11.93
N GLN A 30 -14.60 8.12 12.20
CA GLN A 30 -15.89 8.70 12.61
C GLN A 30 -16.61 9.38 11.44
N ALA A 31 -15.97 9.44 10.27
CA ALA A 31 -16.51 10.04 9.06
C ALA A 31 -16.72 8.98 7.97
N ARG A 32 -17.71 9.22 7.09
CA ARG A 32 -17.80 8.49 5.82
C ARG A 32 -16.66 8.96 4.92
N LEU A 33 -15.89 8.01 4.41
CA LEU A 33 -14.77 8.30 3.51
C LEU A 33 -15.17 7.98 2.07
N SER A 34 -14.81 8.86 1.15
CA SER A 34 -14.79 8.58 -0.28
C SER A 34 -13.73 7.54 -0.63
N LEU A 35 -13.81 6.98 -1.84
CA LEU A 35 -12.81 6.01 -2.32
C LEU A 35 -11.38 6.56 -2.28
N ALA A 36 -11.21 7.82 -2.67
CA ALA A 36 -9.92 8.49 -2.64
C ALA A 36 -9.39 8.61 -1.20
N GLU A 37 -10.25 8.96 -0.24
CA GLU A 37 -9.86 9.07 1.17
C GLU A 37 -9.55 7.71 1.81
N VAL A 38 -10.28 6.65 1.44
CA VAL A 38 -9.94 5.27 1.85
C VAL A 38 -8.54 4.89 1.35
N TYR A 39 -8.23 5.22 0.09
CA TYR A 39 -6.90 4.94 -0.46
C TYR A 39 -5.79 5.76 0.22
N GLN A 40 -6.04 7.03 0.53
CA GLN A 40 -5.07 7.85 1.28
C GLN A 40 -4.85 7.33 2.71
N LEU A 41 -5.90 6.88 3.38
CA LEU A 41 -5.81 6.23 4.69
C LEU A 41 -5.00 4.93 4.60
N PHE A 42 -5.23 4.13 3.56
CA PHE A 42 -4.47 2.91 3.30
C PHE A 42 -2.96 3.18 3.15
N LEU A 43 -2.58 4.15 2.31
CA LEU A 43 -1.18 4.56 2.13
C LEU A 43 -0.56 5.02 3.47
N SER A 44 -1.31 5.78 4.27
CA SER A 44 -0.85 6.28 5.57
C SER A 44 -0.61 5.17 6.59
N VAL A 45 -1.50 4.17 6.63
CA VAL A 45 -1.35 3.00 7.51
C VAL A 45 -0.12 2.17 7.10
N LEU A 46 0.07 1.92 5.81
CA LEU A 46 1.24 1.18 5.31
C LEU A 46 2.55 1.90 5.63
N ALA A 47 2.61 3.22 5.39
CA ALA A 47 3.79 4.03 5.68
C ALA A 47 4.16 3.98 7.18
N THR A 48 3.17 4.06 8.07
CA THR A 48 3.35 3.96 9.52
C THR A 48 3.95 2.62 9.95
N HIS A 49 3.67 1.55 9.20
CA HIS A 49 4.21 0.20 9.44
C HIS A 49 5.50 -0.10 8.67
N GLY A 50 6.09 0.91 8.01
CA GLY A 50 7.35 0.74 7.28
C GLY A 50 7.21 0.07 5.91
N TYR A 51 6.01 0.10 5.32
CA TYR A 51 5.72 -0.42 4.00
C TYR A 51 5.41 0.71 3.01
N ALA A 52 5.64 0.42 1.73
CA ALA A 52 5.35 1.30 0.62
C ALA A 52 4.49 0.59 -0.44
N VAL A 53 3.75 1.37 -1.21
CA VAL A 53 3.01 0.91 -2.38
C VAL A 53 3.71 1.41 -3.64
N LEU A 54 4.10 0.50 -4.53
CA LEU A 54 4.76 0.79 -5.79
C LEU A 54 3.82 0.46 -6.96
N PRO A 55 3.46 1.43 -7.82
CA PRO A 55 2.68 1.16 -9.02
C PRO A 55 3.46 0.25 -9.99
N GLN A 56 2.81 -0.78 -10.52
CA GLN A 56 3.38 -1.67 -11.53
C GLN A 56 2.31 -2.08 -12.55
N GLY A 57 2.23 -1.35 -13.66
CA GLY A 57 1.23 -1.60 -14.69
C GLY A 57 -0.19 -1.36 -14.17
N ASP A 58 -1.03 -2.39 -14.24
CA ASP A 58 -2.42 -2.43 -13.76
C ASP A 58 -2.54 -2.84 -12.28
N GLN A 59 -1.43 -3.11 -11.61
CA GLN A 59 -1.38 -3.56 -10.22
C GLN A 59 -0.48 -2.65 -9.38
N ALA A 60 -0.51 -2.86 -8.06
CA ALA A 60 0.41 -2.22 -7.15
C ALA A 60 1.09 -3.24 -6.23
N ARG A 61 2.40 -3.09 -6.03
CA ARG A 61 3.18 -3.92 -5.13
C ARG A 61 3.27 -3.29 -3.74
N ILE A 62 3.04 -4.07 -2.70
CA ILE A 62 3.23 -3.65 -1.31
C ILE A 62 4.51 -4.29 -0.80
N VAL A 63 5.52 -3.47 -0.48
CA VAL A 63 6.88 -3.93 -0.13
C VAL A 63 7.42 -3.20 1.10
N PRO A 64 8.43 -3.75 1.80
CA PRO A 64 9.16 -3.00 2.83
C PRO A 64 9.85 -1.75 2.26
N ASN A 65 9.87 -0.66 3.03
CA ASN A 65 10.44 0.63 2.61
C ASN A 65 11.90 0.55 2.11
N MET A 66 12.70 -0.38 2.63
CA MET A 66 14.08 -0.58 2.17
C MET A 66 14.14 -0.97 0.70
N GLU A 67 13.23 -1.83 0.24
CA GLU A 67 13.14 -2.27 -1.15
C GLU A 67 12.62 -1.13 -2.04
N ALA A 68 11.59 -0.41 -1.59
CA ALA A 68 11.06 0.74 -2.34
C ALA A 68 12.13 1.80 -2.65
N ARG A 69 13.07 2.04 -1.72
CA ARG A 69 14.20 2.95 -1.95
C ARG A 69 15.17 2.44 -3.01
N GLN A 70 15.43 1.13 -3.04
CA GLN A 70 16.28 0.51 -4.05
C GLN A 70 15.64 0.59 -5.44
N ASP A 71 14.34 0.32 -5.51
CA ASP A 71 13.55 0.39 -6.74
C ASP A 71 13.58 1.82 -7.33
N ALA A 72 13.35 2.83 -6.48
CA ALA A 72 13.43 4.24 -6.88
C ALA A 72 14.83 4.63 -7.37
N ALA A 73 15.89 4.23 -6.66
CA ALA A 73 17.26 4.49 -7.07
C ALA A 73 17.59 3.85 -8.42
N GLN A 74 17.09 2.63 -8.67
CA GLN A 74 17.28 1.95 -9.96
C GLN A 74 16.52 2.62 -11.10
N LYS A 75 15.32 3.16 -10.84
CA LYS A 75 14.53 3.89 -11.84
C LYS A 75 15.23 5.18 -12.29
N THR A 76 15.76 5.97 -11.35
CA THR A 76 16.52 7.20 -11.67
C THR A 76 17.79 6.95 -12.48
N VAL A 77 18.44 5.78 -12.35
CA VAL A 77 19.65 5.44 -13.13
C VAL A 77 19.32 5.04 -14.57
N ARG A 78 18.08 4.62 -14.83
CA ARG A 78 17.63 4.14 -16.15
C ARG A 78 16.94 5.20 -17.01
N ASP A 79 16.66 6.36 -16.43
CA ASP A 79 16.08 7.55 -17.08
C ASP A 79 17.20 8.52 -17.50
#